data_AF-A0A7K0Q0M6-F1
#
_entry.id   AF-A0A7K0Q0M6-F1
#
_cell.length_a   1.000
_cell.length_b   1.000
_cell.length_c   1.000
_cell.angle_alpha   90.00
_cell.angle_beta   90.00
_cell.angle_gamma   90.00
#
_symmetry.space_group_name_H-M   'P 1'
#
loop_
_entity.id
_entity.type
_entity.pdbx_description
1 polymer ?
#
loop_
_entity_poly.entity_id
_entity_poly.type
_entity_poly.pdbx_seq_one_letter_code
_entity_poly.pdbx_strand_id
1 'polypeptide(L)'
;MSDNGTRRARTRGPVQLRGGEPDPRQEGTTTDQRLLDSRGPSDWVHADPWRVLRIQAEFVEGFGLLAELPRAVSVVGSARTTPDDPFYAAGVELGAARADAGYAVITGGG
;
A
#
# COMPACT_ATOMS: atom_id res chain seq x y z
N MET A 1 -20.46 36.96 38.15
CA MET A 1 -21.70 36.39 37.60
C MET A 1 -21.39 36.01 36.17
N SER A 2 -20.92 34.79 35.96
CA SER A 2 -21.70 33.64 35.43
C SER A 2 -21.85 33.79 33.91
N ASP A 3 -21.29 32.91 33.09
CA ASP A 3 -21.81 31.55 32.95
C ASP A 3 -20.71 30.53 32.58
N ASN A 4 -20.70 29.41 33.30
CA ASN A 4 -19.78 28.29 33.15
C ASN A 4 -20.47 27.22 32.31
N GLY A 5 -19.75 26.70 31.33
CA GLY A 5 -20.32 25.91 30.25
C GLY A 5 -20.99 24.61 30.68
N THR A 6 -22.05 24.26 29.94
CA THR A 6 -22.46 22.87 29.77
C THR A 6 -22.23 22.48 28.32
N ARG A 7 -21.01 21.98 28.01
CA ARG A 7 -20.76 21.25 26.76
C ARG A 7 -21.73 20.08 26.73
N ARG A 8 -22.73 20.13 25.87
CA ARG A 8 -23.78 19.12 25.76
C ARG A 8 -23.15 17.82 25.26
N ALA A 9 -22.85 16.90 26.17
CA ALA A 9 -22.43 15.55 25.82
C ALA A 9 -23.56 14.90 25.01
N ARG A 10 -23.28 14.54 23.77
CA ARG A 10 -24.25 13.87 22.89
C ARG A 10 -23.98 12.37 22.93
N THR A 11 -25.02 11.58 23.17
CA THR A 11 -24.92 10.12 23.16
C THR A 11 -25.39 9.60 21.80
N ARG A 12 -24.60 8.74 21.14
CA ARG A 12 -25.01 7.98 19.95
C ARG A 12 -24.86 6.50 20.26
N GLY A 13 -25.98 5.81 20.53
CA GLY A 13 -25.95 4.43 21.02
C GLY A 13 -25.27 4.33 22.41
N PRO A 14 -24.43 3.32 22.68
CA PRO A 14 -23.73 3.20 23.97
C PRO A 14 -22.55 4.17 24.14
N VAL A 15 -22.26 5.04 23.16
CA VAL A 15 -21.07 5.90 23.15
C VAL A 15 -21.44 7.37 23.41
N GLN A 16 -20.79 7.98 24.41
CA GLN A 16 -20.86 9.42 24.65
C GLN A 16 -19.79 10.14 23.83
N LEU A 17 -20.22 11.01 22.92
CA LEU A 17 -19.35 11.86 22.12
C LEU A 17 -19.10 13.17 22.89
N ARG A 18 -17.84 13.38 23.30
CA ARG A 18 -17.33 14.66 23.79
C ARG A 18 -16.57 15.36 22.66
N GLY A 19 -17.20 16.33 22.01
CA GLY A 19 -16.60 17.14 20.94
C GLY A 19 -17.29 18.49 20.81
N GLY A 20 -16.62 19.45 20.17
CA GLY A 20 -17.15 20.79 19.87
C GLY A 20 -18.34 20.76 18.89
N GLU A 21 -18.89 21.94 18.61
CA GLU A 21 -20.05 22.10 17.72
C GLU A 21 -19.80 21.46 16.34
N PRO A 22 -20.68 20.57 15.85
CA PRO A 22 -20.51 19.93 14.54
C PRO A 22 -20.47 20.98 13.42
N ASP A 23 -19.68 20.74 12.38
CA ASP A 23 -19.86 21.44 11.11
C ASP A 23 -21.33 21.27 10.68
N PRO A 24 -22.10 22.36 10.48
CA PRO A 24 -23.51 22.30 10.12
C PRO A 24 -23.79 21.42 8.88
N ARG A 25 -22.79 21.27 8.00
CA ARG A 25 -22.86 20.41 6.81
C ARG A 25 -22.80 18.91 7.11
N GLN A 26 -22.55 18.53 8.36
CA GLN A 26 -22.34 17.15 8.81
C GLN A 26 -23.41 16.69 9.81
N GLU A 27 -24.42 17.52 10.10
CA GLU A 27 -25.54 17.17 10.97
C GLU A 27 -26.44 16.14 10.29
N GLY A 28 -26.78 15.06 11.01
CA GLY A 28 -27.67 14.00 10.52
C GLY A 28 -27.01 12.90 9.68
N THR A 29 -25.74 13.03 9.30
CA THR A 29 -25.05 12.00 8.49
C THR A 29 -24.39 10.93 9.36
N THR A 30 -24.22 9.73 8.80
CA THR A 30 -23.37 8.68 9.37
C THR A 30 -21.90 8.91 8.99
N THR A 31 -20.97 8.21 9.65
CA THR A 31 -19.53 8.34 9.35
C THR A 31 -19.18 7.71 8.00
N ASP A 32 -19.77 6.56 7.69
CA ASP A 32 -19.71 5.87 6.41
C ASP A 32 -20.27 6.75 5.28
N GLN A 33 -21.44 7.38 5.47
CA GLN A 33 -22.01 8.29 4.48
C GLN A 33 -21.03 9.44 4.15
N ARG A 34 -20.35 10.01 5.15
CA ARG A 34 -19.33 11.04 4.90
C ARG A 34 -18.12 10.51 4.14
N LEU A 35 -17.64 9.31 4.46
CA LEU A 35 -16.50 8.70 3.77
C LEU A 35 -16.82 8.38 2.30
N LEU A 36 -18.02 7.88 2.03
CA LEU A 36 -18.43 7.39 0.71
C LEU A 36 -18.93 8.51 -0.21
N ASP A 37 -19.62 9.53 0.33
CA ASP A 37 -20.20 10.62 -0.46
C ASP A 37 -19.21 11.77 -0.72
N SER A 38 -18.11 11.85 0.04
CA SER A 38 -17.12 12.91 -0.12
C SER A 38 -16.08 12.57 -1.19
N ARG A 39 -16.08 13.36 -2.27
CA ARG A 39 -14.94 13.46 -3.20
C ARG A 39 -14.16 14.72 -2.85
N GLY A 40 -13.37 14.63 -1.78
CA GLY A 40 -12.48 15.70 -1.37
C GLY A 40 -11.33 15.92 -2.36
N PRO A 41 -10.55 17.01 -2.20
CA PRO A 41 -9.34 17.24 -2.98
C PRO A 41 -8.39 16.05 -2.91
N SER A 42 -7.75 15.69 -4.03
CA SER A 42 -6.86 14.52 -4.13
C SER A 42 -5.38 14.86 -3.99
N ASP A 43 -5.00 16.12 -3.77
CA ASP A 43 -3.58 16.55 -3.80
C ASP A 43 -2.69 15.81 -2.79
N TRP A 44 -3.27 15.32 -1.70
CA TRP A 44 -2.57 14.50 -0.70
C TRP A 44 -1.99 13.21 -1.28
N VAL A 45 -2.49 12.69 -2.41
CA VAL A 45 -1.93 11.49 -3.07
C VAL A 45 -0.52 11.73 -3.63
N HIS A 46 -0.10 12.98 -3.79
CA HIS A 46 1.24 13.34 -4.25
C HIS A 46 2.18 13.78 -3.12
N ALA A 47 1.66 13.94 -1.91
CA ALA A 47 2.42 14.40 -0.76
C ALA A 47 3.27 13.26 -0.18
N ASP A 48 4.40 13.62 0.45
CA ASP A 48 5.32 12.66 1.04
C ASP A 48 4.68 11.74 2.10
N PRO A 49 3.74 12.18 2.97
CA PRO A 49 3.05 11.27 3.88
C PRO A 49 2.33 10.13 3.16
N TRP A 50 1.72 10.39 2.01
CA TRP A 50 1.06 9.34 1.23
C TRP A 50 2.07 8.41 0.54
N ARG A 51 3.21 8.95 0.09
CA ARG A 51 4.31 8.13 -0.47
C ARG A 51 4.86 7.16 0.56
N VAL A 52 5.00 7.56 1.82
CA VAL A 52 5.43 6.65 2.91
C VAL A 52 4.45 5.48 3.06
N LEU A 53 3.15 5.76 3.06
CA LEU A 53 2.12 4.72 3.15
C LEU A 53 2.15 3.77 1.94
N ARG A 54 2.40 4.29 0.73
CA ARG A 54 2.57 3.47 -0.47
C ARG A 54 3.79 2.55 -0.38
N ILE A 55 4.94 3.09 0.02
CA ILE A 55 6.17 2.30 0.19
C ILE A 55 5.95 1.20 1.23
N GLN A 56 5.30 1.51 2.35
CA GLN A 56 4.96 0.51 3.36
C GLN A 56 4.05 -0.59 2.79
N ALA A 57 3.03 -0.22 2.00
CA ALA A 57 2.14 -1.19 1.35
C ALA A 57 2.90 -2.10 0.38
N GLU A 58 3.83 -1.56 -0.42
CA GLU A 58 4.69 -2.33 -1.33
C GLU A 58 5.55 -3.35 -0.58
N PHE A 59 6.07 -3.01 0.61
CA PHE A 59 6.79 -3.97 1.45
C PHE A 59 5.87 -5.08 1.98
N VAL A 60 4.66 -4.75 2.45
CA VAL A 60 3.69 -5.74 2.94
C VAL A 60 3.33 -6.73 1.83
N GLU A 61 3.05 -6.21 0.62
CA GLU A 61 2.73 -7.03 -0.55
C GLU A 61 3.94 -7.89 -0.97
N GLY A 62 5.12 -7.28 -1.09
CA GLY A 62 6.35 -7.97 -1.50
C GLY A 62 6.74 -9.10 -0.54
N PHE A 63 6.66 -8.87 0.77
CA PHE A 63 6.95 -9.92 1.75
C PHE A 63 5.90 -11.02 1.75
N GLY A 64 4.61 -10.67 1.56
CA GLY A 64 3.55 -11.66 1.42
C GLY A 64 3.75 -12.60 0.23
N LEU A 65 4.09 -12.03 -0.94
CA LEU A 65 4.35 -12.79 -2.17
C LEU A 65 5.57 -13.70 -2.09
N LEU A 66 6.61 -13.28 -1.36
CA LEU A 66 7.89 -13.98 -1.28
C LEU A 66 8.04 -14.86 -0.03
N ALA A 67 7.01 -14.93 0.83
CA ALA A 67 7.09 -15.59 2.13
C ALA A 67 7.43 -17.09 2.06
N GLU A 68 6.97 -17.78 1.03
CA GLU A 68 7.13 -19.23 0.85
C GLU A 68 8.14 -19.58 -0.24
N LEU A 69 8.92 -18.60 -0.73
CA LEU A 69 9.88 -18.82 -1.79
C LEU A 69 10.97 -19.82 -1.32
N PRO A 70 11.30 -20.86 -2.12
CA PRO A 70 12.42 -21.74 -1.80
C PRO A 70 13.75 -20.99 -1.92
N ARG A 71 14.87 -21.68 -1.66
CA ARG A 71 16.20 -21.14 -1.91
C ARG A 71 16.25 -20.52 -3.31
N ALA A 72 16.69 -19.27 -3.38
CA ALA A 72 16.63 -18.51 -4.61
C ALA A 72 17.96 -17.82 -4.91
N VAL A 73 18.18 -17.56 -6.20
CA VAL A 73 19.28 -16.73 -6.68
C VAL A 73 18.71 -15.56 -7.46
N SER A 74 19.24 -14.36 -7.23
CA SER A 74 18.93 -13.19 -8.04
C SER A 74 19.90 -13.12 -9.22
N VAL A 75 19.36 -13.00 -10.43
CA VAL A 75 20.13 -12.87 -11.67
C VAL A 75 19.84 -11.51 -12.28
N VAL A 76 20.90 -10.77 -12.57
CA VAL A 76 20.84 -9.43 -13.18
C VAL A 76 21.57 -9.47 -14.51
N GLY A 77 20.97 -8.84 -15.52
CA GLY A 77 21.51 -8.73 -16.87
C GLY A 77 21.00 -7.47 -17.55
N SER A 78 21.48 -7.22 -18.76
CA SER A 78 21.02 -6.09 -19.56
C SER A 78 19.56 -6.29 -19.99
N ALA A 79 18.70 -5.32 -19.71
CA ALA A 79 17.32 -5.26 -20.23
C ALA A 79 17.25 -4.99 -21.75
N ARG A 80 18.40 -4.82 -22.41
CA ARG A 80 18.51 -4.51 -23.85
C ARG A 80 19.04 -5.68 -24.67
N THR A 81 19.39 -6.79 -24.04
CA THR A 81 19.91 -7.98 -24.73
C THR A 81 18.79 -8.61 -25.56
N THR A 82 19.03 -8.77 -26.86
CA THR A 82 18.08 -9.38 -27.79
C THR A 82 18.18 -10.91 -27.76
N PRO A 83 17.13 -11.65 -28.19
CA PRO A 83 17.17 -13.12 -28.22
C PRO A 83 18.31 -13.74 -29.04
N ASP A 84 18.79 -13.04 -30.08
CA ASP A 84 19.90 -13.51 -30.93
C ASP A 84 21.29 -13.28 -30.30
N ASP A 85 21.36 -12.54 -29.19
CA ASP A 85 22.61 -12.29 -28.49
C ASP A 85 23.06 -13.56 -27.73
N PRO A 86 24.33 -13.98 -27.83
CA PRO A 86 24.84 -15.16 -27.12
C PRO A 86 24.63 -15.10 -25.60
N PHE A 87 24.58 -13.92 -25.00
CA PHE A 87 24.30 -13.77 -23.56
C PHE A 87 22.84 -14.06 -23.21
N TYR A 88 21.90 -13.91 -24.15
CA TYR A 88 20.52 -14.34 -23.94
C TYR A 88 20.44 -15.85 -23.80
N ALA A 89 21.07 -16.59 -24.73
CA ALA A 89 21.14 -18.05 -24.68
C ALA A 89 21.80 -18.55 -23.40
N ALA A 90 22.92 -17.93 -23.01
CA ALA A 90 23.59 -18.24 -21.74
C ALA A 90 22.69 -17.96 -20.51
N GLY A 91 21.86 -16.91 -20.55
CA GLY A 91 20.87 -16.61 -19.51
C GLY A 91 19.79 -17.68 -19.38
N VAL A 92 19.30 -18.21 -20.50
CA VAL A 92 18.33 -19.32 -20.54
C VAL A 92 18.93 -20.59 -19.95
N GLU A 93 20.14 -20.97 -20.39
CA GLU A 93 20.84 -22.16 -19.87
C GLU A 93 21.14 -22.03 -18.38
N LEU A 94 21.56 -20.85 -17.93
CA LEU A 94 21.76 -20.54 -16.52
C LEU A 94 20.47 -20.76 -15.73
N GLY A 95 19.35 -20.18 -16.18
CA GLY A 95 18.06 -20.30 -15.51
C GLY A 95 17.61 -21.76 -15.35
N ALA A 96 17.71 -22.53 -16.44
CA ALA A 96 17.38 -23.95 -16.44
C ALA A 96 18.25 -24.74 -15.45
N ALA A 97 19.57 -24.55 -15.49
CA ALA A 97 20.49 -25.24 -14.59
C ALA A 97 20.23 -24.92 -13.11
N ARG A 98 19.75 -23.71 -12.77
CA ARG A 98 19.39 -23.36 -11.39
C ARG A 98 18.06 -23.98 -10.96
N ALA A 99 17.07 -24.03 -11.85
CA ALA A 99 15.81 -24.71 -11.59
C ALA A 99 16.04 -26.21 -11.34
N ASP A 100 16.85 -26.87 -12.19
CA ASP A 100 17.21 -28.29 -12.04
C ASP A 100 17.96 -28.57 -10.73
N ALA A 101 18.73 -27.60 -10.24
CA ALA A 101 19.42 -27.66 -8.95
C ALA A 101 18.52 -27.34 -7.74
N GLY A 102 17.22 -27.11 -7.94
CA GLY A 102 16.25 -26.82 -6.89
C GLY A 102 16.26 -25.38 -6.36
N TYR A 103 16.77 -24.43 -7.15
CA TYR A 103 16.73 -23.00 -6.83
C TYR A 103 15.64 -22.28 -7.63
N ALA A 104 14.90 -21.39 -6.98
CA ALA A 104 14.13 -20.37 -7.68
C ALA A 104 15.07 -19.31 -8.29
N VAL A 105 14.68 -18.74 -9.41
CA VAL A 105 15.43 -17.65 -10.07
C VAL A 105 14.60 -16.39 -10.01
N ILE A 106 15.16 -15.34 -9.41
CA ILE A 106 14.54 -14.01 -9.32
C ILE A 106 15.27 -13.08 -10.30
N THR A 107 14.52 -12.29 -11.07
CA THR A 107 15.07 -11.28 -11.98
C THR A 107 14.39 -9.93 -11.75
N GLY A 108 14.84 -8.90 -12.48
CA GLY A 108 14.17 -7.60 -12.50
C GLY A 108 12.86 -7.54 -13.29
N GLY A 109 12.45 -8.63 -13.94
CA GLY A 109 11.19 -8.71 -14.70
C GLY A 109 11.13 -7.88 -16.00
N GLY A 110 12.30 -7.50 -16.53
CA GLY A 110 12.44 -6.77 -17.79
C GLY A 110 12.50 -7.66 -19.03
#